data_AF-F8NND5-F1
#
_entry.id   AF-F8NND5-F1
#
_cell.length_a   1.000
_cell.length_b   1.000
_cell.length_c   1.000
_cell.angle_alpha   90.00
_cell.angle_beta   90.00
_cell.angle_gamma   90.00
#
_symmetry.space_group_name_H-M   'P 1'
#
loop_
_entity.id
_entity.type
_entity.pdbx_description
1 polymer ?
#
loop_
_entity_poly.entity_id
_entity_poly.type
_entity_poly.pdbx_seq_one_letter_code
_entity_poly.pdbx_strand_id
1 'polypeptide(L)'
;MEAQQPGQIHPTDYGHFVVNVLARMTHESGSIDQAILRRAINLASSYLVTDTSMNPGQGMSTWYTGFTRLVDVLVVLHSRGELELETVNDASKACSECWSVAGTWRGMDECRDGVRAVAGKLKSLLDENGRTYRGQKVYAPNS
;
A
#
# COMPACT_ATOMS: atom_id res chain seq x y z
N MET A 1 33.64 19.71 -25.48
CA MET A 1 32.79 18.51 -25.28
C MET A 1 32.53 18.42 -23.79
N GLU A 2 31.41 18.99 -23.33
CA GLU A 2 30.99 18.86 -21.93
C GLU A 2 30.42 17.46 -21.72
N ALA A 3 30.98 16.74 -20.75
CA ALA A 3 30.48 15.44 -20.32
C ALA A 3 29.13 15.66 -19.62
N GLN A 4 28.08 15.04 -20.16
CA GLN A 4 26.76 14.98 -19.56
C GLN A 4 26.88 14.30 -18.19
N GLN A 5 26.58 15.03 -17.11
CA GLN A 5 26.50 14.46 -15.76
C GLN A 5 25.43 13.35 -15.76
N PRO A 6 25.70 12.17 -15.17
CA PRO A 6 24.69 11.11 -15.08
C PRO A 6 23.48 11.66 -14.32
N GLY A 7 22.29 11.51 -14.90
CA GLY A 7 21.04 12.04 -14.35
C GLY A 7 20.91 11.69 -12.87
N GLN A 8 20.78 12.72 -12.04
CA GLN A 8 20.70 12.59 -10.59
C GLN A 8 19.49 11.72 -10.23
N ILE A 9 19.74 10.48 -9.77
CA ILE A 9 18.67 9.55 -9.38
C ILE A 9 18.16 10.02 -8.01
N HIS A 10 16.95 10.56 -7.98
CA HIS A 10 16.29 10.93 -6.74
C HIS A 10 15.66 9.69 -6.07
N PRO A 11 15.74 9.55 -4.73
CA PRO A 11 15.06 8.47 -4.04
C PRO A 11 13.54 8.49 -4.28
N THR A 12 12.93 7.31 -4.35
CA THR A 12 11.47 7.20 -4.39
C THR A 12 10.85 7.62 -3.06
N ASP A 13 9.61 8.09 -3.12
CA ASP A 13 8.79 8.45 -1.95
C ASP A 13 7.36 7.99 -2.20
N TYR A 14 7.01 6.83 -1.65
CA TYR A 14 5.67 6.28 -1.78
C TYR A 14 4.60 7.14 -1.10
N GLY A 15 4.94 7.78 0.01
CA GLY A 15 4.03 8.64 0.76
C GLY A 15 3.59 9.84 -0.06
N HIS A 16 4.54 10.51 -0.70
CA HIS A 16 4.28 11.63 -1.60
C HIS A 16 3.54 11.18 -2.87
N PHE A 17 3.91 10.04 -3.46
CA PHE A 17 3.18 9.45 -4.59
C PHE A 17 1.71 9.23 -4.26
N VAL A 18 1.41 8.59 -3.13
CA VAL A 18 0.03 8.29 -2.69
C VAL A 18 -0.78 9.56 -2.49
N VAL A 19 -0.22 10.61 -1.86
CA VAL A 19 -0.91 11.89 -1.68
C VAL A 19 -1.31 12.49 -3.02
N ASN A 20 -0.40 12.51 -3.98
CA ASN A 20 -0.65 13.07 -5.30
C ASN A 20 -1.72 12.29 -6.05
N VAL A 21 -1.73 10.96 -5.94
CA VAL A 21 -2.76 10.11 -6.52
C VAL A 21 -4.13 10.41 -5.89
N LEU A 22 -4.23 10.42 -4.56
CA LEU A 22 -5.48 10.66 -3.85
C LEU A 22 -6.04 12.07 -4.13
N ALA A 23 -5.19 13.09 -4.11
CA ALA A 23 -5.60 14.47 -4.40
C ALA A 23 -6.22 14.61 -5.79
N ARG A 24 -5.60 14.00 -6.80
CA ARG A 24 -6.11 14.02 -8.18
C ARG A 24 -7.47 13.32 -8.31
N MET A 25 -7.62 12.15 -7.68
CA MET A 25 -8.87 11.41 -7.70
C MET A 25 -10.03 12.22 -7.11
N THR A 26 -9.80 12.89 -5.98
CA THR A 26 -10.85 13.68 -5.32
C THR A 26 -11.27 14.91 -6.12
N HIS A 27 -10.39 15.48 -6.95
CA HIS A 27 -10.66 16.71 -7.69
C HIS A 27 -11.46 16.45 -8.99
N GLU A 28 -11.39 15.25 -9.56
CA GLU A 28 -11.95 14.97 -10.89
C GLU A 28 -13.41 14.45 -10.85
N SER A 29 -13.78 13.65 -9.85
CA SER A 29 -15.09 12.96 -9.83
C SER A 29 -15.93 13.20 -8.57
N GLY A 30 -15.40 13.86 -7.54
CA GLY A 30 -16.04 13.98 -6.23
C GLY A 30 -16.19 12.64 -5.48
N SER A 31 -15.70 11.54 -6.05
CA SER A 31 -15.71 10.18 -5.51
C SER A 31 -14.32 9.55 -5.63
N ILE A 32 -14.05 8.50 -4.86
CA ILE A 32 -12.77 7.80 -4.95
C ILE A 32 -12.85 6.76 -6.07
N ASP A 33 -12.07 6.95 -7.13
CA ASP A 33 -11.88 5.94 -8.18
C ASP A 33 -11.10 4.73 -7.63
N GLN A 34 -11.82 3.64 -7.33
CA GLN A 34 -11.22 2.46 -6.74
C GLN A 34 -10.25 1.72 -7.68
N ALA A 35 -10.34 1.90 -9.01
CA ALA A 35 -9.39 1.31 -9.94
C ALA A 35 -8.01 2.01 -9.84
N ILE A 36 -7.99 3.33 -9.68
CA ILE A 36 -6.74 4.07 -9.42
C ILE A 36 -6.20 3.73 -8.02
N LEU A 37 -7.08 3.62 -7.03
CA LEU A 37 -6.71 3.18 -5.67
C LEU A 37 -6.02 1.81 -5.69
N ARG A 38 -6.60 0.83 -6.40
CA ARG A 38 -6.01 -0.51 -6.58
C ARG A 38 -4.64 -0.46 -7.23
N ARG A 39 -4.44 0.37 -8.27
CA ARG A 39 -3.11 0.56 -8.87
C ARG A 39 -2.09 1.10 -7.86
N ALA A 40 -2.47 2.06 -7.02
CA ALA A 40 -1.59 2.57 -5.98
C ALA A 40 -1.24 1.50 -4.93
N ILE A 41 -2.22 0.69 -4.52
CA ILE A 41 -2.05 -0.43 -3.58
C ILE A 41 -1.09 -1.48 -4.14
N ASN A 42 -1.28 -1.89 -5.40
CA ASN A 42 -0.46 -2.92 -6.05
C ASN A 42 1.00 -2.49 -6.25
N LEU A 43 1.32 -1.20 -6.09
CA LEU A 43 2.69 -0.71 -6.12
C LEU A 43 3.40 -0.80 -4.75
N ALA A 44 2.68 -1.07 -3.66
CA ALA A 44 3.23 -1.03 -2.30
C ALA A 44 4.45 -1.96 -2.11
N SER A 45 4.44 -3.16 -2.67
CA SER A 45 5.54 -4.13 -2.55
C SER A 45 6.79 -3.67 -3.30
N SER A 46 6.63 -3.08 -4.49
CA SER A 46 7.72 -2.48 -5.25
C SER A 46 8.33 -1.28 -4.53
N TYR A 47 7.49 -0.37 -4.03
CA TYR A 47 7.96 0.80 -3.27
C TYR A 47 8.60 0.41 -1.94
N LEU A 48 8.19 -0.69 -1.31
CA LEU A 48 8.85 -1.19 -0.11
C LEU A 48 10.33 -1.47 -0.38
N VAL A 49 10.65 -2.10 -1.51
CA VAL A 49 12.04 -2.38 -1.91
C VAL A 49 12.76 -1.10 -2.30
N THR A 50 12.16 -0.26 -3.14
CA THR A 50 12.86 0.92 -3.68
C THR A 50 13.05 2.01 -2.61
N ASP A 51 12.03 2.31 -1.79
CA ASP A 51 12.16 3.34 -0.75
C ASP A 51 13.22 2.93 0.28
N THR A 52 13.22 1.66 0.72
CA THR A 52 14.17 1.19 1.74
C THR A 52 15.60 1.04 1.21
N SER A 53 15.78 0.74 -0.07
CA SER A 53 17.11 0.64 -0.68
C SER A 53 17.70 1.99 -1.12
N MET A 54 16.86 2.92 -1.59
CA MET A 54 17.31 4.23 -2.10
C MET A 54 17.34 5.32 -1.03
N ASN A 55 16.59 5.14 0.07
CA ASN A 55 16.55 6.07 1.19
C ASN A 55 16.53 5.31 2.54
N PRO A 56 17.67 4.76 3.00
CA PRO A 56 17.70 3.96 4.23
C PRO A 56 17.23 4.72 5.49
N GLY A 57 17.30 6.06 5.48
CA GLY A 57 16.92 6.88 6.64
C GLY A 57 15.43 7.20 6.75
N GLN A 58 14.71 7.32 5.63
CA GLN A 58 13.30 7.72 5.62
C GLN A 58 12.38 6.82 4.79
N GLY A 59 12.93 5.95 3.95
CA GLY A 59 12.16 5.16 3.00
C GLY A 59 11.12 4.25 3.64
N MET A 60 11.45 3.64 4.78
CA MET A 60 10.46 2.86 5.53
C MET A 60 9.32 3.73 6.05
N SER A 61 9.62 4.95 6.50
CA SER A 61 8.61 5.89 7.00
C SER A 61 7.70 6.40 5.89
N THR A 62 8.25 6.74 4.71
CA THR A 62 7.47 7.18 3.54
C THR A 62 6.58 6.04 3.04
N TRP A 63 7.13 4.83 2.93
CA TRP A 63 6.38 3.63 2.59
C TRP A 63 5.23 3.37 3.55
N TYR A 64 5.51 3.34 4.86
CA TYR A 64 4.50 3.07 5.88
C TYR A 64 3.39 4.12 5.87
N THR A 65 3.76 5.40 5.74
CA THR A 65 2.81 6.52 5.64
C THR A 65 1.92 6.38 4.41
N GLY A 66 2.51 6.07 3.25
CA GLY A 66 1.78 5.87 2.00
C GLY A 66 0.78 4.72 2.10
N PHE A 67 1.23 3.55 2.55
CA PHE A 67 0.36 2.38 2.59
C PHE A 67 -0.74 2.52 3.65
N THR A 68 -0.42 3.09 4.81
CA THR A 68 -1.39 3.37 5.86
C THR A 68 -2.50 4.31 5.36
N ARG A 69 -2.15 5.36 4.60
CA ARG A 69 -3.13 6.29 4.02
C ARG A 69 -4.08 5.59 3.03
N LEU A 70 -3.56 4.69 2.19
CA LEU A 70 -4.41 3.90 1.30
C LEU A 70 -5.39 3.05 2.10
N VAL A 71 -4.93 2.39 3.16
CA VAL A 71 -5.79 1.56 4.03
C VAL A 71 -6.82 2.41 4.78
N ASP A 72 -6.45 3.61 5.23
CA ASP A 72 -7.40 4.53 5.85
C ASP A 72 -8.51 4.95 4.86
N VAL A 73 -8.18 5.13 3.57
CA VAL A 73 -9.20 5.35 2.52
C VAL A 73 -10.13 4.14 2.39
N LEU A 74 -9.60 2.90 2.46
CA LEU A 74 -10.44 1.70 2.45
C LEU A 74 -11.39 1.67 3.65
N VAL A 75 -10.91 2.01 4.85
CA VAL A 75 -11.76 2.11 6.06
C VAL A 75 -12.88 3.12 5.86
N VAL A 76 -12.57 4.29 5.29
CA VAL A 76 -13.58 5.31 5.00
C VAL A 76 -14.60 4.79 3.97
N LEU A 77 -14.16 4.20 2.86
CA LEU A 77 -15.06 3.62 1.87
C LEU A 77 -15.94 2.50 2.46
N HIS A 78 -15.37 1.68 3.35
CA HIS A 78 -16.12 0.63 4.04
C HIS A 78 -17.24 1.23 4.88
N SER A 79 -16.93 2.25 5.69
CA SER A 79 -17.90 2.93 6.56
C SER A 79 -19.04 3.58 5.78
N ARG A 80 -18.80 3.98 4.53
CA ARG A 80 -19.80 4.57 3.63
C ARG A 80 -20.62 3.54 2.85
N GLY A 81 -20.31 2.26 2.96
CA GLY A 81 -20.96 1.23 2.14
C GLY A 81 -20.34 1.05 0.75
N GLU A 82 -19.38 1.89 0.37
CA GLU A 82 -18.87 2.08 -1.00
C GLU A 82 -17.70 1.16 -1.36
N LEU A 83 -17.01 0.56 -0.39
CA LEU A 83 -15.82 -0.27 -0.64
C LEU A 83 -16.14 -1.55 -1.42
N GLU A 84 -15.47 -1.71 -2.56
CA GLU A 84 -15.57 -2.87 -3.45
C GLU A 84 -14.75 -4.05 -2.91
N LEU A 85 -15.24 -5.27 -3.13
CA LEU A 85 -14.51 -6.50 -2.79
C LEU A 85 -13.16 -6.59 -3.51
N GLU A 86 -13.11 -6.19 -4.79
CA GLU A 86 -11.87 -6.21 -5.59
C GLU A 86 -10.76 -5.39 -4.92
N THR A 87 -11.12 -4.24 -4.34
CA THR A 87 -10.18 -3.38 -3.61
C THR A 87 -9.67 -4.04 -2.32
N VAL A 88 -10.54 -4.76 -1.60
CA VAL A 88 -10.14 -5.54 -0.42
C VAL A 88 -9.19 -6.68 -0.80
N ASN A 89 -9.45 -7.36 -1.93
CA ASN A 89 -8.60 -8.42 -2.45
C ASN A 89 -7.20 -7.91 -2.81
N ASP A 90 -7.12 -6.81 -3.56
CA ASP A 90 -5.84 -6.20 -3.94
C ASP A 90 -5.06 -5.73 -2.72
N ALA A 91 -5.72 -5.13 -1.71
CA ALA A 91 -5.07 -4.75 -0.47
C ALA A 91 -4.53 -5.96 0.31
N SER A 92 -5.31 -7.03 0.39
CA SER A 92 -4.89 -8.27 1.07
C SER A 92 -3.72 -8.95 0.36
N LYS A 93 -3.74 -8.95 -0.98
CA LYS A 93 -2.66 -9.47 -1.82
C LYS A 93 -1.39 -8.63 -1.67
N ALA A 94 -1.48 -7.31 -1.83
CA ALA A 94 -0.36 -6.40 -1.67
C ALA A 94 0.26 -6.51 -0.27
N CYS A 95 -0.55 -6.64 0.78
CA CYS A 95 -0.06 -6.86 2.14
C CYS A 95 0.74 -8.17 2.26
N SER A 96 0.28 -9.26 1.62
CA SER A 96 0.95 -10.56 1.62
C SER A 96 2.28 -10.53 0.83
N GLU A 97 2.31 -9.80 -0.28
CA GLU A 97 3.53 -9.55 -1.05
C GLU A 97 4.54 -8.72 -0.23
N CYS A 98 4.09 -7.64 0.43
CA CYS A 98 4.94 -6.84 1.30
C CYS A 98 5.52 -7.65 2.46
N TRP A 99 4.72 -8.56 3.04
CA TRP A 99 5.18 -9.49 4.07
C TRP A 99 6.32 -10.40 3.57
N SER A 100 6.15 -10.95 2.37
CA SER A 100 7.13 -11.83 1.74
C SER A 100 8.42 -11.07 1.40
N VAL A 101 8.30 -9.85 0.87
CA VAL A 101 9.43 -8.96 0.58
C VAL A 101 10.19 -8.61 1.85
N ALA A 102 9.51 -8.10 2.88
CA ALA A 102 10.12 -7.76 4.16
C ALA A 102 10.81 -8.97 4.83
N GLY A 103 10.36 -10.19 4.54
CA GLY A 103 10.98 -11.41 5.04
C GLY A 103 12.17 -11.95 4.24
N THR A 104 12.36 -11.49 3.01
CA THR A 104 13.42 -12.00 2.12
C THR A 104 14.76 -11.30 2.32
N TRP A 105 14.74 -10.04 2.74
CA TRP A 105 15.94 -9.20 2.84
C TRP A 105 16.40 -9.06 4.30
N ARG A 106 17.72 -9.20 4.53
CA ARG A 106 18.31 -9.02 5.86
C ARG A 106 18.25 -7.54 6.27
N GLY A 107 17.87 -7.27 7.52
CA GLY A 107 17.80 -5.92 8.08
C GLY A 107 16.48 -5.17 7.84
N MET A 108 15.43 -5.86 7.37
CA MET A 108 14.08 -5.30 7.17
C MET A 108 13.09 -5.72 8.27
N ASP A 109 13.56 -6.00 9.49
CA ASP A 109 12.68 -6.42 10.59
C ASP A 109 11.63 -5.35 10.95
N GLU A 110 12.02 -4.07 10.94
CA GLU A 110 11.10 -2.95 11.11
C GLU A 110 10.03 -2.88 10.00
N CYS A 111 10.35 -3.37 8.79
CA CYS A 111 9.39 -3.45 7.70
C CYS A 111 8.28 -4.46 8.01
N ARG A 112 8.60 -5.57 8.68
CA ARG A 112 7.59 -6.57 9.09
C ARG A 112 6.61 -5.99 10.10
N ASP A 113 7.06 -5.15 11.03
CA ASP A 113 6.17 -4.51 11.99
C ASP A 113 5.24 -3.49 11.32
N GLY A 114 5.75 -2.72 10.36
CA GLY A 114 4.92 -1.86 9.52
C GLY A 114 3.86 -2.63 8.72
N VAL A 115 4.24 -3.75 8.09
CA VAL A 115 3.31 -4.64 7.38
C VAL A 115 2.26 -5.23 8.33
N ARG A 116 2.64 -5.67 9.54
CA ARG A 116 1.68 -6.17 10.55
C ARG A 116 0.67 -5.12 10.96
N ALA A 117 1.11 -3.88 11.18
CA ALA A 117 0.22 -2.79 11.56
C ALA A 117 -0.82 -2.52 10.45
N VAL A 118 -0.39 -2.52 9.19
CA VAL A 118 -1.30 -2.41 8.02
C VAL A 118 -2.24 -3.62 7.94
N ALA A 119 -1.74 -4.84 8.09
CA ALA A 119 -2.54 -6.06 8.09
C ALA A 119 -3.62 -6.04 9.19
N GLY A 120 -3.28 -5.51 10.38
CA GLY A 120 -4.21 -5.35 11.49
C GLY A 120 -5.39 -4.43 11.13
N LYS A 121 -5.12 -3.31 10.44
CA LYS A 121 -6.17 -2.42 9.91
C LYS A 121 -7.00 -3.08 8.81
N LEU A 122 -6.38 -3.82 7.89
CA LEU A 122 -7.13 -4.55 6.86
C LEU A 122 -8.05 -5.61 7.47
N LYS A 123 -7.59 -6.29 8.53
CA LYS A 123 -8.39 -7.28 9.26
C LYS A 123 -9.65 -6.69 9.89
N SER A 124 -9.65 -5.40 10.27
CA SER A 124 -10.86 -4.75 10.80
C SER A 124 -11.93 -4.48 9.73
N LEU A 125 -11.61 -4.66 8.45
CA LEU A 125 -12.59 -4.58 7.36
C LEU A 125 -13.32 -5.89 7.13
N LEU A 126 -12.75 -7.01 7.57
CA LEU A 126 -13.25 -8.35 7.30
C LEU A 126 -14.40 -8.71 8.23
N ASP A 127 -15.21 -9.67 7.79
CA ASP A 127 -16.24 -10.28 8.64
C ASP A 127 -15.59 -11.02 9.81
N GLU A 128 -16.38 -11.40 10.83
CA GLU A 128 -15.89 -12.01 12.08
C GLU A 128 -14.99 -13.24 11.88
N ASN A 129 -15.17 -13.97 10.78
CA ASN A 129 -14.36 -15.13 10.42
C ASN A 129 -12.93 -14.77 9.93
N GLY A 130 -12.65 -13.48 9.68
CA GLY A 130 -11.38 -12.95 9.20
C GLY A 130 -10.96 -13.42 7.81
N ARG A 131 -11.88 -13.95 7.01
CA ARG A 131 -11.63 -14.57 5.69
C ARG A 131 -12.60 -14.10 4.60
N THR A 132 -13.70 -13.47 4.99
CA THR A 132 -14.69 -12.93 4.06
C THR A 132 -14.87 -11.43 4.26
N TYR A 133 -15.36 -10.78 3.22
CA TYR A 133 -15.81 -9.40 3.24
C TYR A 133 -17.24 -9.38 2.69
N ARG A 134 -18.22 -9.03 3.54
CA ARG A 134 -19.65 -9.06 3.20
C ARG A 134 -20.09 -10.43 2.64
N GLY A 135 -19.61 -11.50 3.27
CA GLY A 135 -19.92 -12.89 2.90
C GLY A 135 -19.16 -13.43 1.70
N GLN A 136 -18.36 -12.61 1.01
CA GLN A 136 -17.55 -13.05 -0.13
C GLN A 136 -16.11 -13.34 0.30
N LYS A 137 -15.51 -14.40 -0.25
CA LYS A 137 -14.13 -14.78 0.09
C LYS A 137 -13.14 -13.69 -0.33
N VAL A 138 -12.26 -13.35 0.59
CA VAL A 138 -11.12 -12.47 0.32
C VAL A 138 -9.88 -13.31 0.02
N TYR A 139 -8.96 -12.75 -0.77
CA TYR A 139 -7.65 -13.33 -0.98
C TYR A 139 -6.98 -13.67 0.36
N ALA A 140 -6.58 -14.93 0.52
CA ALA A 140 -5.76 -15.39 1.61
C ALA A 140 -4.56 -16.14 0.99
N PRO A 141 -3.31 -15.80 1.33
CA PRO A 141 -2.17 -16.59 0.91
C PRO A 141 -2.30 -18.00 1.51
N ASN A 142 -2.05 -19.03 0.70
CA ASN A 142 -2.05 -20.41 1.17
C ASN A 142 -0.99 -20.55 2.27
N SER A 143 -1.42 -20.97 3.46
CA SER A 143 -0.57 -21.27 4.62
C SER A 143 0.29 -22.51 4.38
#